data_AF-A0A949B4A9-F1
#
_entry.id   AF-A0A949B4A9-F1
#
_cell.length_a   1.000
_cell.length_b   1.000
_cell.length_c   1.000
_cell.angle_alpha   90.00
_cell.angle_beta   90.00
_cell.angle_gamma   90.00
#
_symmetry.space_group_name_H-M   'P 1'
#
loop_
_entity.id
_entity.type
_entity.pdbx_description
1 polymer ?
#
loop_
_entity_poly.entity_id
_entity_poly.type
_entity_poly.pdbx_seq_one_letter_code
_entity_poly.pdbx_strand_id
1 'polypeptide(L)'
;PERCSLCWELRLLQTADYAKENSFDGFTTTLLISPYQNHEIVKDISERIAKEKGIDFYYEDFRKGFRESQDKAKELDVYRQKYCGCVFSELERVKVK
;
A
#
# COMPACT_ATOMS: atom_id res chain seq x y z
N PRO A 1 8.61 -2.45 11.21
CA PRO A 1 9.05 -3.87 11.33
C PRO A 1 9.52 -4.41 9.97
N GLU A 2 10.71 -5.02 9.92
CA GLU A 2 11.28 -5.64 8.71
C GLU A 2 10.34 -6.63 8.01
N ARG A 3 9.40 -7.23 8.76
CA ARG A 3 8.33 -8.07 8.21
C ARG A 3 7.49 -7.35 7.13
N CYS A 4 7.13 -6.08 7.36
CA CYS A 4 6.18 -5.39 6.50
C CYS A 4 6.78 -5.09 5.12
N SER A 5 8.09 -4.81 5.03
CA SER A 5 8.75 -4.56 3.74
C SER A 5 8.69 -5.77 2.83
N LEU A 6 8.93 -6.99 3.35
CA LEU A 6 8.78 -8.23 2.59
C LEU A 6 7.34 -8.41 2.07
N CYS A 7 6.34 -8.09 2.91
CA CYS A 7 4.94 -8.15 2.50
C CYS A 7 4.59 -7.12 1.41
N TRP A 8 5.14 -5.91 1.49
CA TRP A 8 4.95 -4.89 0.46
C TRP A 8 5.59 -5.34 -0.85
N GLU A 9 6.83 -5.82 -0.83
CA GLU A 9 7.53 -6.33 -2.01
C GLU A 9 6.73 -7.43 -2.71
N LEU A 10 6.30 -8.46 -1.97
CA LEU A 10 5.50 -9.55 -2.54
C LEU A 10 4.23 -9.04 -3.24
N ARG A 11 3.51 -8.11 -2.60
CA ARG A 11 2.24 -7.58 -3.14
C ARG A 11 2.47 -6.64 -4.32
N LEU A 12 3.50 -5.80 -4.26
CA LEU A 12 3.85 -4.86 -5.32
C LEU A 12 4.38 -5.58 -6.55
N LEU A 13 5.12 -6.68 -6.37
CA LEU A 13 5.60 -7.51 -7.48
C LEU A 13 4.43 -8.07 -8.27
N GLN A 14 3.46 -8.69 -7.58
CA GLN A 14 2.23 -9.19 -8.21
C GLN A 14 1.41 -8.07 -8.88
N THR A 15 1.40 -6.87 -8.29
CA THR A 15 0.69 -5.72 -8.85
C THR A 15 1.35 -5.25 -10.15
N ALA A 16 2.68 -5.17 -10.17
CA ALA A 16 3.46 -4.79 -11.35
C ALA A 16 3.33 -5.83 -12.47
N ASP A 17 3.39 -7.13 -12.13
CA ASP A 17 3.18 -8.23 -13.08
C ASP A 17 1.79 -8.13 -13.71
N TYR A 18 0.74 -8.00 -12.89
CA TYR A 18 -0.63 -7.83 -13.40
C TYR A 18 -0.76 -6.60 -14.29
N ALA A 19 -0.18 -5.47 -13.87
CA ALA A 19 -0.24 -4.23 -14.63
C ALA A 19 0.44 -4.38 -16.01
N LYS A 20 1.58 -5.07 -16.07
CA LYS A 20 2.32 -5.35 -17.31
C LYS A 20 1.55 -6.30 -18.23
N GLU A 21 1.03 -7.41 -17.69
CA GLU A 21 0.27 -8.41 -18.43
C GLU A 21 -1.01 -7.83 -19.06
N ASN A 22 -1.59 -6.81 -18.42
CA ASN A 22 -2.83 -6.18 -18.86
C ASN A 22 -2.61 -4.84 -19.57
N SER A 23 -1.37 -4.52 -19.97
CA SER A 23 -1.03 -3.31 -20.75
C SER A 23 -1.42 -1.99 -20.09
N PHE A 24 -1.34 -1.89 -18.76
CA PHE A 24 -1.45 -0.62 -18.06
C PHE A 24 -0.15 0.20 -18.22
N ASP A 25 -0.26 1.53 -18.15
CA ASP A 25 0.89 2.43 -18.24
C ASP A 25 1.82 2.31 -17.02
N GLY A 26 1.26 2.00 -15.86
CA GLY A 26 1.99 1.92 -14.61
C GLY A 26 1.19 1.32 -13.47
N PHE A 27 1.80 1.24 -12.29
CA PHE A 27 1.15 0.81 -11.06
C PHE A 27 1.41 1.78 -9.91
N THR A 28 0.56 1.73 -8.89
CA THR A 28 0.74 2.47 -7.64
C THR A 28 0.17 1.68 -6.47
N THR A 29 0.16 2.24 -5.26
CA THR A 29 -0.35 1.55 -4.07
C THR A 29 -1.05 2.49 -3.10
N THR A 30 -2.13 1.99 -2.50
CA THR A 30 -2.86 2.68 -1.44
C THR A 30 -2.05 2.84 -0.14
N LEU A 31 -0.92 2.15 0.01
CA LEU A 31 -0.01 2.33 1.14
C LEU A 31 0.47 3.78 1.29
N LEU A 32 0.55 4.53 0.19
CA LEU A 32 1.00 5.91 0.13
C LEU A 32 0.01 6.93 0.73
N ILE A 33 -1.23 6.54 1.07
CA ILE A 33 -2.15 7.45 1.79
C ILE A 33 -1.89 7.50 3.30
N SER A 34 -1.30 6.44 3.86
CA SER A 34 -1.24 6.27 5.31
C SER A 34 -0.05 7.01 5.90
N PRO A 35 -0.24 7.88 6.91
CA PRO A 35 0.85 8.56 7.61
C PRO A 35 1.66 7.61 8.51
N TYR A 36 1.18 6.39 8.72
CA TYR A 36 1.82 5.38 9.57
C TYR A 36 2.76 4.44 8.79
N GLN A 37 2.75 4.51 7.46
CA GLN A 37 3.62 3.69 6.61
C GLN A 37 4.94 4.41 6.34
N ASN A 38 6.02 3.65 6.20
CA ASN A 38 7.30 4.21 5.77
C ASN A 38 7.31 4.35 4.25
N HIS A 39 7.02 5.57 3.77
CA HIS A 39 6.92 5.88 2.34
C HIS A 39 8.22 5.65 1.58
N GLU A 40 9.37 5.99 2.18
CA GLU A 40 10.68 5.81 1.52
C GLU A 40 10.91 4.34 1.19
N ILE A 41 10.66 3.44 2.15
CA ILE A 41 10.80 2.00 1.90
C ILE A 41 9.81 1.50 0.84
N VAL A 42 8.55 1.96 0.88
CA VAL A 42 7.54 1.57 -0.12
C VAL A 42 7.95 2.06 -1.51
N LYS A 43 8.47 3.29 -1.60
CA LYS A 43 8.95 3.90 -2.84
C LYS A 43 10.15 3.14 -3.39
N ASP A 44 11.18 2.90 -2.58
CA ASP A 44 12.39 2.17 -2.98
C ASP A 44 12.07 0.76 -3.52
N ILE A 45 11.17 0.04 -2.84
CA ILE A 45 10.70 -1.27 -3.28
C ILE A 45 9.99 -1.15 -4.63
N SER A 46 9.09 -0.19 -4.77
CA SER A 46 8.28 -0.02 -5.98
C SER A 46 9.12 0.41 -7.18
N GLU A 47 10.07 1.32 -7.00
CA GLU A 47 11.00 1.77 -8.06
C GLU A 47 11.91 0.63 -8.53
N ARG A 48 12.40 -0.20 -7.60
CA ARG A 48 13.18 -1.39 -7.97
C ARG A 48 12.34 -2.38 -8.79
N ILE A 49 11.11 -2.66 -8.36
CA ILE A 49 10.18 -3.55 -9.07
C ILE A 49 9.85 -2.98 -10.46
N ALA A 50 9.56 -1.69 -10.55
CA ALA A 50 9.30 -0.99 -11.82
C ALA A 50 10.43 -1.19 -12.82
N LYS A 51 11.68 -1.00 -12.36
CA LYS A 51 12.87 -1.23 -13.17
C LYS A 51 13.03 -2.69 -13.60
N GLU A 52 12.80 -3.63 -12.70
CA GLU A 52 12.92 -5.07 -12.97
C GLU A 52 11.86 -5.57 -13.97
N LYS A 53 10.63 -5.10 -13.82
CA LYS A 53 9.47 -5.52 -14.63
C LYS A 53 9.27 -4.70 -15.90
N GLY A 54 9.96 -3.57 -16.03
CA GLY A 54 9.82 -2.66 -17.17
C GLY A 54 8.42 -2.05 -17.28
N ILE A 55 7.88 -1.57 -16.15
CA ILE A 55 6.60 -0.85 -16.04
C ILE A 55 6.76 0.31 -15.07
N ASP A 56 6.11 1.44 -15.33
CA ASP A 56 6.29 2.64 -14.51
C ASP A 56 5.63 2.50 -13.14
N PHE A 57 6.30 3.02 -12.11
CA PHE A 57 5.71 3.22 -10.80
C PHE A 57 5.28 4.67 -10.64
N TYR A 58 3.99 4.89 -10.39
CA TYR A 58 3.45 6.20 -10.08
C TYR A 58 3.53 6.46 -8.57
N TYR A 59 4.50 7.28 -8.19
CA TYR A 59 4.63 7.79 -6.83
C TYR A 59 3.85 9.10 -6.66
N GLU A 60 2.97 9.13 -5.66
CA GLU A 60 2.37 10.37 -5.16
C GLU A 60 2.21 10.29 -3.64
N ASP A 61 2.52 11.39 -2.95
CA ASP A 61 2.29 11.50 -1.51
C ASP A 61 0.81 11.83 -1.23
N PHE A 62 0.01 10.78 -1.11
CA PHE A 62 -1.42 10.88 -0.82
C PHE A 62 -1.75 11.23 0.64
N ARG A 63 -0.77 11.41 1.55
CA ARG A 63 -1.04 11.69 2.98
C ARG A 63 -1.87 12.94 3.20
N LYS A 64 -1.79 13.92 2.29
CA LYS A 64 -2.63 15.13 2.31
C LYS A 64 -4.12 14.81 2.28
N GLY A 65 -4.52 13.75 1.59
CA GLY A 65 -5.91 13.28 1.49
C GLY A 65 -6.33 12.33 2.62
N PHE A 66 -5.45 12.00 3.58
CA PHE A 66 -5.73 10.97 4.58
C PHE A 66 -6.99 11.25 5.39
N ARG A 67 -7.13 12.47 5.95
CA ARG A 67 -8.32 12.83 6.75
C ARG A 67 -9.59 12.84 5.91
N GLU A 68 -9.53 13.45 4.74
CA GLU A 68 -10.66 13.51 3.81
C GLU A 68 -11.13 12.10 3.39
N SER A 69 -10.20 11.18 3.14
CA SER A 69 -10.53 9.78 2.83
C SER A 69 -11.22 9.07 4.00
N GLN A 70 -10.85 9.40 5.25
CA GLN A 70 -11.48 8.82 6.43
C GLN A 70 -12.91 9.33 6.62
N ASP A 71 -13.16 10.59 6.31
CA ASP A 71 -14.48 11.19 6.43
C ASP A 71 -15.41 10.70 5.31
N LYS A 72 -14.93 10.68 4.06
CA LYS A 72 -15.65 10.05 2.93
C LYS A 72 -15.98 8.59 3.20
N ALA A 73 -15.06 7.81 3.76
CA ALA A 73 -15.32 6.41 4.10
C ALA A 73 -16.40 6.25 5.17
N LYS A 74 -16.54 7.20 6.11
CA LYS A 74 -17.65 7.17 7.09
C LYS A 74 -18.98 7.55 6.43
N GLU A 75 -18.98 8.58 5.58
CA GLU A 75 -20.18 9.03 4.86
C GLU A 75 -20.74 7.95 3.95
N LEU A 76 -19.86 7.18 3.31
CA LEU A 76 -20.21 6.08 2.41
C LEU A 76 -20.48 4.75 3.15
N ASP A 77 -20.44 4.74 4.49
CA ASP A 77 -20.53 3.53 5.32
C ASP A 77 -19.58 2.39 4.88
N VAL A 78 -18.38 2.76 4.42
CA VAL A 78 -17.36 1.81 3.99
C VAL A 78 -16.69 1.21 5.22
N TYR A 79 -16.65 -0.12 5.27
CA TYR A 79 -15.92 -0.83 6.32
C TYR A 79 -14.44 -0.44 6.33
N ARG A 80 -13.99 0.11 7.47
CA ARG A 80 -12.58 0.54 7.67
C ARG A 80 -11.82 -0.51 8.47
N GLN A 81 -11.08 -1.34 7.74
CA GLN A 81 -10.25 -2.38 8.34
C GLN A 81 -9.10 -1.77 9.18
N LYS A 82 -8.98 -2.20 10.44
CA LYS A 82 -7.97 -1.72 11.41
C LYS A 82 -6.72 -2.61 11.53
N TYR A 83 -6.52 -3.52 10.57
CA TYR A 83 -5.38 -4.43 10.54
C TYR A 83 -5.07 -4.78 9.07
N CYS A 84 -3.84 -5.16 8.74
CA CYS A 84 -3.47 -5.40 7.33
C CYS A 84 -3.80 -6.81 6.80
N GLY A 85 -4.34 -7.69 7.65
CA GLY A 85 -4.65 -9.09 7.33
C GLY A 85 -3.65 -10.12 7.85
N CYS A 86 -2.45 -9.71 8.27
CA CYS A 86 -1.49 -10.65 8.87
C CYS A 86 -1.79 -10.91 10.37
N VAL A 87 -1.43 -12.09 10.87
CA VAL A 87 -1.62 -12.50 12.27
C VAL A 87 -1.03 -11.50 13.26
N PHE A 88 0.12 -10.89 12.93
CA PHE A 88 0.75 -9.90 13.79
C PHE A 88 -0.09 -8.62 13.94
N SER A 89 -0.59 -8.10 12.81
CA SER A 89 -1.45 -6.91 12.82
C SER A 89 -2.81 -7.18 13.46
N GLU A 90 -3.32 -8.41 13.34
CA GLU A 90 -4.52 -8.84 14.06
C GLU A 90 -4.28 -8.91 15.58
N LEU A 91 -3.16 -9.48 16.01
CA LEU A 91 -2.78 -9.51 17.43
C LEU A 91 -2.58 -8.10 17.99
N GLU A 92 -1.92 -7.21 17.24
CA GLU A 92 -1.79 -5.78 17.59
C GLU A 92 -3.17 -5.12 17.74
N ARG A 93 -4.10 -5.39 16.81
CA ARG A 93 -5.48 -4.86 16.87
C ARG A 93 -6.24 -5.34 18.11
N VAL A 94 -6.10 -6.61 18.49
CA VAL A 94 -6.82 -7.20 19.64
C VAL A 94 -6.18 -6.77 20.97
N LYS A 95 -4.86 -6.70 21.06
CA LYS A 95 -4.13 -6.33 22.29
C LYS A 95 -4.30 -4.86 22.70
N VAL A 96 -4.74 -4.00 21.78
CA VAL A 96 -4.98 -2.57 22.03
C VAL A 96 -6.40 -2.32 22.58
N LYS A 97 -7.16 -3.38 22.91
CA LYS A 97 -8.42 -3.26 23.66
C LYS A 97 -8.21 -3.30 25.17
#